data_AF-A0A6I4QHI3-F1
#
_entry.id   AF-A0A6I4QHI3-F1
#
_cell.length_a   1.000
_cell.length_b   1.000
_cell.length_c   1.000
_cell.angle_alpha   90.00
_cell.angle_beta   90.00
_cell.angle_gamma   90.00
#
_symmetry.space_group_name_H-M   'P 1'
#
loop_
_entity.id
_entity.type
_entity.pdbx_description
1 polymer ?
#
loop_
_entity_poly.entity_id
_entity_poly.type
_entity_poly.pdbx_seq_one_letter_code
_entity_poly.pdbx_strand_id
1 'polypeptide(L)'
;MESSVWRQVEKYLMHYYSPEQIAARLKKVSVQSIYNYLYQNKARYEQFKPYLRRKGKAYRHCKAPSIKEGERRYKRPIKQRPSYVESRKTRGHWEGDTIISRKDKQALVTLVERKTGLVLIGRINQRTASEARDMIIKLLTPFKKMVKSITFDNGA
;
A
#
# COMPACT_ATOMS: atom_id res chain seq x y z
N MET A 1 26.33 12.91 36.44
CA MET A 1 26.84 11.57 36.08
C MET A 1 26.23 10.99 34.79
N GLU A 2 25.00 11.36 34.39
CA GLU A 2 24.35 10.82 33.18
C GLU A 2 25.01 11.18 31.84
N SER A 3 25.63 12.36 31.70
CA SER A 3 26.12 12.87 30.41
C SER A 3 27.28 12.06 29.80
N SER A 4 28.01 11.29 30.62
CA SER A 4 29.15 10.48 30.15
C SER A 4 28.70 9.23 29.39
N VAL A 5 27.59 8.61 29.81
CA VAL A 5 27.07 7.38 29.19
C VAL A 5 26.49 7.68 27.80
N TRP A 6 25.74 8.76 27.67
CA TRP A 6 25.14 9.16 26.39
C TRP A 6 26.19 9.55 25.34
N ARG A 7 27.28 10.21 25.74
CA ARG A 7 28.44 10.45 24.84
C ARG A 7 29.06 9.15 24.32
N GLN A 8 29.11 8.11 25.15
CA GLN A 8 29.61 6.79 24.71
C GLN A 8 28.63 6.11 23.77
N VAL A 9 27.32 6.19 24.04
CA VAL A 9 26.27 5.70 23.13
C VAL A 9 26.39 6.36 21.76
N GLU A 10 26.51 7.68 21.71
CA GLU A 10 26.66 8.44 20.45
C GLU A 10 27.93 8.04 19.69
N LYS A 11 29.06 7.89 20.39
CA LYS A 11 30.31 7.40 19.80
C LYS A 11 30.14 6.01 19.19
N TYR A 12 29.48 5.08 19.90
CA TYR A 12 29.25 3.73 19.37
C TYR A 12 28.26 3.71 18.21
N LEU A 13 27.24 4.56 18.24
CA LEU A 13 26.34 4.73 17.09
C LEU A 13 27.12 5.19 15.86
N MET A 14 28.02 6.19 15.98
CA MET A 14 28.87 6.63 14.87
C MET A 14 29.81 5.54 14.32
N HIS A 15 30.11 4.51 15.13
CA HIS A 15 30.86 3.32 14.72
C HIS A 15 29.96 2.16 14.23
N TYR A 16 28.69 2.42 13.90
CA TYR A 16 27.72 1.43 13.37
C TYR A 16 27.41 0.25 14.31
N TYR A 17 27.59 0.44 15.62
CA TYR A 17 27.12 -0.54 16.61
C TYR A 17 25.59 -0.48 16.69
N SER A 18 24.94 -1.64 16.73
CA SER A 18 23.50 -1.70 16.96
C SER A 18 23.15 -1.33 18.41
N PRO A 19 21.96 -0.78 18.68
CA PRO A 19 21.52 -0.50 20.05
C PRO A 19 21.65 -1.69 21.00
N GLU A 20 21.45 -2.92 20.51
CA GLU A 20 21.66 -4.18 21.24
C GLU A 20 23.13 -4.38 21.61
N GLN A 21 24.06 -4.15 20.67
CA GLN A 21 25.50 -4.27 20.91
C GLN A 21 25.98 -3.21 21.92
N ILE A 22 25.44 -1.98 21.82
CA ILE A 22 25.78 -0.88 22.74
C ILE A 22 25.30 -1.21 24.15
N ALA A 23 24.05 -1.64 24.31
CA ALA A 23 23.49 -2.02 25.60
C ALA A 23 24.30 -3.16 26.25
N ALA A 24 24.63 -4.20 25.48
CA ALA A 24 25.43 -5.34 25.95
C ALA A 24 26.85 -4.94 26.38
N ARG A 25 27.46 -3.95 25.70
CA ARG A 25 28.83 -3.50 25.98
C ARG A 25 28.91 -2.53 27.15
N LEU A 26 27.97 -1.59 27.23
CA LEU A 26 27.95 -0.59 28.30
C LEU A 26 27.39 -1.14 29.61
N LYS A 27 26.43 -2.08 29.56
CA LYS A 27 25.72 -2.66 30.72
C LYS A 27 25.11 -1.64 31.70
N LYS A 28 24.98 -0.38 31.26
CA LYS A 28 24.44 0.76 32.02
C LYS A 28 23.16 1.33 31.42
N VAL A 29 22.84 0.95 30.17
CA VAL A 29 21.66 1.40 29.43
C VAL A 29 20.99 0.22 28.78
N SER A 30 19.66 0.21 28.77
CA SER A 30 18.89 -0.77 28.01
C SER A 30 18.76 -0.36 26.54
N VAL A 31 18.46 -1.33 25.69
CA VAL A 31 18.14 -1.06 24.26
C VAL A 31 17.01 -0.05 24.14
N GLN A 32 15.97 -0.19 24.98
CA GLN A 32 14.83 0.72 25.00
C GLN A 32 15.24 2.14 25.41
N SER A 33 16.15 2.28 26.37
CA SER A 33 16.66 3.59 26.81
C SER A 33 17.37 4.31 25.66
N ILE A 34 18.13 3.58 24.84
CA ILE A 34 18.81 4.14 23.65
C ILE A 34 17.79 4.63 22.63
N TYR A 35 16.76 3.83 22.32
CA TYR A 35 15.70 4.25 21.41
C TYR A 35 14.92 5.45 21.94
N ASN A 36 14.54 5.45 23.23
CA ASN A 36 13.87 6.57 23.87
C ASN A 36 14.72 7.84 23.78
N TYR A 37 16.02 7.75 24.05
CA TYR A 37 16.95 8.87 23.93
C TYR A 37 17.01 9.43 22.51
N LEU A 38 17.01 8.57 21.48
CA LEU A 38 16.99 9.00 20.08
C LEU A 38 15.66 9.68 19.72
N TYR A 39 14.53 9.10 20.11
CA TYR A 39 13.19 9.58 19.74
C TYR A 39 12.74 10.83 20.49
N GLN A 40 13.27 11.10 21.68
CA GLN A 40 12.98 12.31 22.45
C GLN A 40 13.37 13.61 21.71
N ASN A 41 14.29 13.54 20.75
CA ASN A 41 14.71 14.70 19.97
C ASN A 41 14.80 14.36 18.48
N LYS A 42 13.94 14.96 17.67
CA LYS A 42 13.88 14.71 16.22
C LYS A 42 15.18 15.02 15.49
N ALA A 43 15.89 16.10 15.86
CA ALA A 43 17.17 16.46 15.24
C ALA A 43 18.24 15.41 15.56
N ARG A 44 18.29 14.94 16.81
CA ARG A 44 19.16 13.83 17.23
C ARG A 44 18.83 12.55 16.47
N TYR A 45 17.55 12.20 16.35
CA TYR A 45 17.14 11.02 15.59
C TYR A 45 17.63 11.10 14.13
N GLU A 46 17.39 12.21 13.44
CA GLU A 46 17.81 12.38 12.04
C GLU A 46 19.35 12.35 11.90
N GLN A 47 20.09 12.88 12.88
CA GLN A 47 21.55 12.78 12.92
C GLN A 47 22.05 11.33 13.01
N PHE A 48 21.44 10.49 13.85
CA PHE A 48 21.91 9.12 14.09
C PHE A 48 21.24 8.05 13.21
N LYS A 49 20.14 8.38 12.54
CA LYS A 49 19.38 7.51 11.63
C LYS A 49 20.23 6.83 10.54
N PRO A 50 21.25 7.48 9.92
CA PRO A 50 22.12 6.81 8.95
C PRO A 50 22.95 5.67 9.54
N TYR A 51 23.27 5.73 10.84
CA TYR A 51 24.10 4.73 11.52
C TYR A 51 23.28 3.58 12.13
N LEU A 52 21.97 3.76 12.30
CA LEU A 52 21.09 2.71 12.76
C LEU A 52 20.95 1.62 11.70
N ARG A 53 21.08 0.35 12.13
CA ARG A 53 20.86 -0.79 11.25
C ARG A 53 19.39 -0.79 10.79
N ARG A 54 19.16 -0.65 9.49
CA ARG A 54 17.84 -0.85 8.90
C ARG A 54 17.46 -2.33 9.04
N LYS A 55 16.53 -2.64 9.92
CA LYS A 55 15.88 -3.96 9.93
C LYS A 55 14.81 -3.97 8.85
N GLY A 56 15.17 -4.42 7.66
CA GLY A 56 14.25 -4.55 6.53
C GLY A 56 14.85 -5.40 5.43
N LYS A 57 14.03 -6.23 4.77
CA LYS A 57 14.44 -6.89 3.54
C LYS A 57 14.81 -5.80 2.53
N ALA A 58 15.95 -5.95 1.84
CA ALA A 58 16.24 -5.12 0.68
C ALA A 58 15.01 -5.16 -0.23
N TYR A 59 14.49 -4.00 -0.62
CA TYR A 59 13.38 -3.91 -1.53
C TYR A 59 13.84 -4.48 -2.88
N ARG A 60 13.59 -5.76 -3.11
CA ARG A 60 13.79 -6.37 -4.42
C ARG A 60 12.77 -5.71 -5.34
N HIS A 61 13.22 -4.85 -6.23
CA HIS A 61 12.42 -4.46 -7.39
C HIS A 61 12.11 -5.73 -8.17
N CYS A 62 10.94 -6.32 -7.93
CA CYS A 62 10.39 -7.31 -8.84
C CYS A 62 10.25 -6.62 -10.19
N LYS A 63 11.02 -7.04 -11.19
CA LYS A 63 10.77 -6.63 -12.58
C LYS A 63 9.31 -6.96 -12.86
N ALA A 64 8.52 -5.97 -13.26
CA ALA A 64 7.14 -6.20 -13.66
C ALA A 64 7.13 -7.32 -14.72
N PRO A 65 6.22 -8.31 -14.63
CA PRO A 65 6.11 -9.33 -15.66
C PRO A 65 5.99 -8.64 -17.03
N SER A 66 6.73 -9.14 -18.02
CA SER A 66 6.67 -8.65 -19.38
C SER A 66 5.30 -8.96 -19.97
N ILE A 67 4.33 -8.08 -19.75
CA ILE A 67 3.04 -8.13 -20.44
C ILE A 67 3.36 -8.01 -21.92
N LYS A 68 3.04 -9.06 -22.70
CA LYS A 68 3.24 -9.08 -24.15
C LYS A 68 2.58 -7.83 -24.74
N GLU A 69 3.35 -7.07 -25.52
CA GLU A 69 3.01 -5.74 -26.05
C GLU A 69 1.64 -5.67 -26.76
N GLY A 70 1.14 -6.81 -27.27
CA GLY A 70 -0.18 -6.93 -27.89
C GLY A 70 -1.37 -6.72 -26.95
N GLU A 71 -1.28 -7.10 -25.67
CA GLU A 71 -2.42 -7.01 -24.72
C GLU A 71 -2.68 -5.59 -24.20
N ARG A 72 -1.69 -4.69 -24.31
CA ARG A 72 -1.83 -3.29 -23.90
C ARG A 72 -2.56 -2.42 -24.91
N ARG A 73 -2.63 -2.83 -26.19
CA ARG A 73 -3.14 -1.98 -27.29
C ARG A 73 -4.61 -1.58 -27.13
N TYR A 74 -5.41 -2.35 -26.39
CA TYR A 74 -6.84 -2.07 -26.18
C TYR A 74 -7.17 -1.53 -24.78
N LYS A 75 -6.18 -1.38 -23.89
CA LYS A 75 -6.38 -0.95 -22.51
C LYS A 75 -6.01 0.52 -22.36
N ARG A 76 -7.01 1.38 -22.11
CA ARG A 76 -6.75 2.79 -21.79
C ARG A 76 -6.12 2.89 -20.38
N PRO A 77 -4.95 3.51 -20.22
CA PRO A 77 -4.35 3.70 -18.91
C PRO A 77 -5.22 4.63 -18.04
N ILE A 78 -5.18 4.44 -16.72
CA ILE A 78 -5.94 5.24 -15.74
C ILE A 78 -5.67 6.74 -15.90
N LYS A 79 -4.44 7.13 -16.30
CA LYS A 79 -4.05 8.52 -16.58
C LYS A 79 -4.83 9.17 -17.73
N GLN A 80 -5.43 8.38 -18.62
CA GLN A 80 -6.26 8.87 -19.73
C GLN A 80 -7.76 8.96 -19.36
N ARG A 81 -8.14 8.74 -18.08
CA ARG A 81 -9.52 8.95 -17.64
C ARG A 81 -9.91 10.42 -17.87
N PRO A 82 -11.12 10.71 -18.38
CA PRO A 82 -11.57 12.08 -18.51
C PRO A 82 -11.57 12.82 -17.18
N SER A 83 -11.11 14.06 -17.17
CA SER A 83 -10.98 14.89 -15.96
C SER A 83 -12.29 15.04 -15.18
N TYR A 84 -13.43 15.02 -15.88
CA TYR A 84 -14.75 15.11 -15.23
C TYR A 84 -15.04 13.90 -14.31
N VAL A 85 -14.51 12.71 -14.63
CA VAL A 85 -14.65 11.50 -13.79
C VAL A 85 -13.79 11.63 -12.53
N GLU A 86 -12.56 12.13 -12.66
CA GLU A 86 -11.67 12.35 -11.53
C GLU A 86 -12.13 13.47 -10.60
N SER A 87 -12.88 14.45 -11.13
CA SER A 87 -13.42 15.54 -10.33
C SER A 87 -14.46 15.10 -9.29
N ARG A 88 -15.03 13.89 -9.42
CA ARG A 88 -16.09 13.33 -8.55
C ARG A 88 -17.31 14.25 -8.40
N LYS A 89 -17.54 15.17 -9.35
CA LYS A 89 -18.63 16.17 -9.29
C LYS A 89 -19.98 15.59 -9.71
N THR A 90 -20.00 14.51 -10.49
CA THR A 90 -21.22 13.89 -11.03
C THR A 90 -21.44 12.50 -10.45
N ARG A 91 -22.70 12.17 -10.13
CA ARG A 91 -23.09 10.80 -9.78
C ARG A 91 -23.11 9.93 -11.04
N GLY A 92 -22.88 8.64 -10.85
CA GLY A 92 -23.05 7.62 -11.88
C GLY A 92 -21.75 7.08 -12.49
N HIS A 93 -20.61 7.48 -11.96
CA HIS A 93 -19.31 6.95 -12.36
C HIS A 93 -18.88 5.91 -11.34
N TRP A 94 -18.71 4.67 -11.81
CA TRP A 94 -18.40 3.53 -10.97
C TRP A 94 -16.98 3.05 -11.22
N GLU A 95 -16.28 2.69 -10.16
CA GLU A 95 -14.98 2.04 -10.20
C GLU A 95 -15.13 0.58 -9.77
N GLY A 96 -14.67 -0.34 -10.61
CA GLY A 96 -14.73 -1.76 -10.33
C GLY A 96 -13.36 -2.34 -10.00
N ASP A 97 -13.33 -3.18 -8.97
CA ASP A 97 -12.14 -3.92 -8.53
C ASP A 97 -12.54 -5.35 -8.15
N THR A 98 -11.60 -6.29 -8.21
CA THR A 98 -11.79 -7.70 -7.85
C THR A 98 -10.84 -8.10 -6.73
N ILE A 99 -11.41 -8.39 -5.56
CA ILE A 99 -10.66 -8.91 -4.41
C ILE A 99 -10.57 -10.43 -4.54
N ILE A 100 -9.36 -10.97 -4.60
CA ILE A 100 -9.09 -12.39 -4.84
C ILE A 100 -8.73 -13.08 -3.51
N SER A 101 -9.36 -14.22 -3.23
CA SER A 101 -8.96 -15.07 -2.10
C SER A 101 -7.60 -15.72 -2.37
N ARG A 102 -6.74 -15.81 -1.36
CA ARG A 102 -5.37 -16.35 -1.49
C ARG A 102 -5.32 -17.84 -1.83
N LYS A 103 -6.38 -18.60 -1.55
CA LYS A 103 -6.38 -20.08 -1.65
C LYS A 103 -7.45 -20.65 -2.58
N ASP A 104 -8.44 -19.87 -3.01
CA ASP A 104 -9.61 -20.38 -3.72
C ASP A 104 -9.80 -19.70 -5.08
N LYS A 105 -10.53 -20.36 -5.98
CA LYS A 105 -10.98 -19.79 -7.26
C LYS A 105 -12.00 -18.65 -7.10
N GLN A 106 -12.43 -18.40 -5.86
CA GLN A 106 -13.46 -17.45 -5.50
C GLN A 106 -12.90 -16.02 -5.43
N ALA A 107 -13.74 -15.06 -5.75
CA ALA A 107 -13.40 -13.65 -5.66
C ALA A 107 -14.63 -12.82 -5.27
N LEU A 108 -14.37 -11.60 -4.81
CA LEU A 108 -15.39 -10.57 -4.61
C LEU A 108 -15.22 -9.52 -5.69
N VAL A 109 -16.29 -9.27 -6.43
CA VAL A 109 -16.43 -8.10 -7.28
C VAL A 109 -16.89 -6.95 -6.42
N THR A 110 -16.19 -5.83 -6.49
CA THR A 110 -16.53 -4.59 -5.80
C THR A 110 -16.78 -3.48 -6.83
N LEU A 111 -17.81 -2.68 -6.62
CA LEU A 111 -18.14 -1.52 -7.43
C LEU A 111 -18.36 -0.33 -6.50
N VAL A 112 -17.59 0.74 -6.69
CA VAL A 112 -17.65 1.95 -5.87
C VAL A 112 -18.12 3.13 -6.71
N GLU A 113 -19.19 3.79 -6.30
CA GLU A 113 -19.63 5.03 -6.92
C GLU A 113 -18.73 6.19 -6.48
N ARG A 114 -18.11 6.88 -7.44
CA ARG A 114 -16.98 7.79 -7.19
C ARG A 114 -17.36 9.07 -6.43
N LYS A 115 -18.61 9.53 -6.50
CA LYS A 115 -19.06 10.76 -5.84
C LYS A 115 -19.58 10.51 -4.42
N THR A 116 -20.35 9.45 -4.24
CA THR A 116 -21.07 9.12 -3.00
C THR A 116 -20.31 8.12 -2.14
N GLY A 117 -19.37 7.37 -2.71
CA GLY A 117 -18.67 6.28 -2.02
C GLY A 117 -19.55 5.05 -1.80
N LEU A 118 -20.73 4.97 -2.41
CA LEU A 118 -21.59 3.80 -2.33
C LEU A 118 -20.85 2.57 -2.87
N VAL A 119 -20.76 1.52 -2.04
CA VAL A 119 -20.07 0.27 -2.38
C VAL A 119 -21.09 -0.83 -2.61
N LEU A 120 -20.97 -1.52 -3.74
CA LEU A 120 -21.69 -2.76 -4.05
C LEU A 120 -20.68 -3.90 -4.10
N ILE A 121 -20.98 -5.01 -3.43
CA ILE A 121 -20.09 -6.17 -3.34
C ILE A 121 -20.86 -7.42 -3.72
N GLY A 122 -20.27 -8.25 -4.57
CA GLY A 122 -20.83 -9.53 -4.98
C GLY A 122 -19.77 -10.62 -5.01
N ARG A 123 -20.11 -11.82 -4.52
CA ARG A 123 -19.21 -12.97 -4.52
C ARG A 123 -19.37 -13.80 -5.80
N ILE A 124 -18.26 -14.11 -6.45
CA ILE A 124 -18.18 -15.04 -7.58
C ILE A 124 -17.43 -16.31 -7.16
N ASN A 125 -17.84 -17.44 -7.73
CA ASN A 125 -17.29 -18.76 -7.37
C ASN A 125 -16.00 -19.05 -8.13
N GLN A 126 -15.89 -18.53 -9.35
CA GLN A 126 -14.73 -18.64 -10.21
C GLN A 126 -14.31 -17.27 -10.73
N ARG A 127 -13.00 -17.02 -10.77
CA ARG A 127 -12.37 -15.84 -11.37
C ARG A 127 -12.42 -15.88 -12.91
N THR A 128 -13.62 -15.97 -13.47
CA THR A 128 -13.85 -15.91 -14.91
C THR A 128 -14.43 -14.55 -15.29
N ALA A 129 -14.14 -14.09 -16.52
CA ALA A 129 -14.69 -12.83 -17.02
C ALA A 129 -16.23 -12.87 -17.13
N SER A 130 -16.81 -14.05 -17.39
CA SER A 130 -18.26 -14.22 -17.45
C SER A 130 -18.92 -14.03 -16.09
N GLU A 131 -18.44 -14.74 -15.05
CA GLU A 131 -19.03 -14.60 -13.71
C GLU A 131 -18.89 -13.17 -13.16
N ALA A 132 -17.75 -12.53 -13.41
CA ALA A 132 -17.56 -11.13 -13.05
C ALA A 132 -18.56 -10.22 -13.77
N ARG A 133 -18.74 -10.38 -15.10
CA ARG A 133 -19.71 -9.61 -15.89
C ARG A 133 -21.14 -9.78 -15.36
N ASP A 134 -21.57 -11.02 -15.13
CA ASP A 134 -22.94 -11.31 -14.68
C ASP A 134 -23.19 -10.73 -13.29
N MET A 135 -22.20 -10.80 -12.40
CA MET A 135 -22.26 -10.16 -11.10
C MET A 135 -22.34 -8.64 -11.20
N ILE A 136 -21.53 -8.00 -12.05
CA ILE A 136 -21.57 -6.55 -12.27
C ILE A 136 -22.95 -6.12 -12.78
N ILE A 137 -23.51 -6.84 -13.75
CA ILE A 137 -24.86 -6.57 -14.27
C ILE A 137 -25.88 -6.68 -13.14
N LYS A 138 -25.83 -7.75 -12.35
CA LYS A 138 -26.73 -7.95 -11.21
C LYS A 138 -26.65 -6.80 -10.20
N LEU A 139 -25.44 -6.39 -9.81
CA LEU A 139 -25.23 -5.32 -8.84
C LEU A 139 -25.71 -3.96 -9.36
N LEU A 140 -25.49 -3.66 -10.64
CA LEU A 140 -25.85 -2.35 -11.23
C LEU A 140 -27.27 -2.27 -11.76
N THR A 141 -27.98 -3.39 -11.92
CA THR A 141 -29.36 -3.41 -12.44
C THR A 141 -30.30 -2.46 -11.66
N PRO A 142 -30.30 -2.43 -10.31
CA PRO A 142 -31.10 -1.47 -9.55
C PRO A 142 -30.74 0.00 -9.82
N PHE A 143 -29.49 0.27 -10.22
CA PHE A 143 -28.95 1.61 -10.45
C PHE A 143 -28.83 1.95 -11.94
N LYS A 144 -29.36 1.13 -12.85
CA LYS A 144 -29.14 1.22 -14.31
C LYS A 144 -29.34 2.64 -14.88
N LYS A 145 -30.37 3.35 -14.43
CA LYS A 145 -30.68 4.73 -14.87
C LYS A 145 -29.62 5.76 -14.46
N MET A 146 -28.84 5.46 -13.44
CA MET A 146 -27.79 6.33 -12.89
C MET A 146 -26.39 5.92 -13.35
N VAL A 147 -26.20 4.78 -14.00
CA VAL A 147 -24.87 4.35 -14.49
C VAL A 147 -24.51 5.14 -15.74
N LYS A 148 -23.44 5.93 -15.66
CA LYS A 148 -22.85 6.69 -16.77
C LYS A 148 -21.60 6.02 -17.32
N SER A 149 -20.71 5.55 -16.44
CA SER A 149 -19.50 4.84 -16.83
C SER A 149 -19.07 3.88 -15.74
N ILE A 150 -18.36 2.82 -16.15
CA ILE A 150 -17.68 1.89 -15.26
C ILE A 150 -16.22 1.85 -15.69
N THR A 151 -15.29 1.98 -14.76
CA THR A 151 -13.86 1.87 -15.01
C THR A 151 -13.25 0.80 -14.13
N PHE A 152 -12.48 -0.11 -14.71
CA PHE A 152 -11.65 -1.07 -13.98
C PHE A 152 -10.20 -0.58 -13.97
N ASP A 153 -9.42 -1.01 -12.98
CA ASP A 153 -7.97 -0.97 -13.12
C ASP A 153 -7.53 -2.02 -14.15
N ASN A 154 -6.38 -1.80 -14.78
CA ASN A 154 -5.80 -2.81 -15.66
C ASN A 154 -4.87 -3.72 -14.85
N GLY A 155 -5.34 -4.23 -13.70
CA GLY A 155 -4.61 -5.22 -12.92
C GLY A 155 -4.11 -6.35 -13.82
N ALA A 156 -2.83 -6.67 -13.67
CA ALA A 156 -2.12 -7.67 -14.48
C ALA A 156 -2.65 -9.09 -14.24
#